data_AF-A0A2V1CU51-F1
#
_entry.id   AF-A0A2V1CU51-F1
#
_cell.length_a   1.000
_cell.length_b   1.000
_cell.length_c   1.000
_cell.angle_alpha   90.00
_cell.angle_beta   90.00
_cell.angle_gamma   90.00
#
_symmetry.space_group_name_H-M   'P 1'
#
loop_
_entity.id
_entity.type
_entity.pdbx_description
1 polymer ?
#
loop_
_entity_poly.entity_id
_entity_poly.type
_entity_poly.pdbx_seq_one_letter_code
_entity_poly.pdbx_strand_id
1 'polypeptide(L)'
;MKLATIITLALSLATSTVSSSLPIKPRQSTTWQYTCQPNYAAPTNFKAFSLGGCAAQLAFTKDRYVGVQWNFDAVYADGSRVKHDPYRDFNTFGVSDYFYPFLGNNFNTRFPGSSAFTAVHEFTNVCKNGAAPVSQIFHTSSANSACSAASYRYTSGRIPVFNNGAVVTRLAKPASYSLRRLNDAGDFQVNWSAVSTAAAYSIIVQYPTGSDEVGNPYTNQRGARIQAPNLITTIPTGTRRQDQPRSLIVHAVVSRGVWSFTNDARIVRANW
;
A
#
# COMPACT_ATOMS: atom_id res chain seq x y z
N MET A 1 70.69 -31.95 -32.41
CA MET A 1 69.27 -31.61 -32.61
C MET A 1 68.56 -31.74 -31.26
N LYS A 2 68.15 -30.64 -30.65
CA LYS A 2 67.27 -30.60 -29.46
C LYS A 2 66.10 -29.70 -29.82
N LEU A 3 64.89 -30.26 -29.90
CA LEU A 3 63.66 -29.52 -30.15
C LEU A 3 63.28 -28.78 -28.86
N ALA A 4 63.20 -27.45 -28.94
CA ALA A 4 62.62 -26.61 -27.90
C ALA A 4 61.10 -26.59 -28.08
N THR A 5 60.35 -26.99 -27.06
CA THR A 5 58.89 -26.81 -27.00
C THR A 5 58.60 -25.59 -26.13
N ILE A 6 58.29 -24.47 -26.76
CA ILE A 6 57.81 -23.25 -26.10
C ILE A 6 56.29 -23.36 -26.04
N ILE A 7 55.74 -23.49 -24.83
CA ILE A 7 54.30 -23.44 -24.58
C ILE A 7 53.91 -21.97 -24.40
N THR A 8 53.24 -21.41 -25.40
CA THR A 8 52.68 -20.06 -25.36
C THR A 8 51.38 -20.08 -24.56
N LEU A 9 51.42 -19.68 -23.29
CA LEU A 9 50.21 -19.40 -22.51
C LEU A 9 49.65 -18.05 -22.93
N ALA A 10 48.57 -18.05 -23.71
CA ALA A 10 47.79 -16.85 -23.99
C ALA A 10 46.98 -16.48 -22.73
N LEU A 11 47.50 -15.53 -21.94
CA LEU A 11 46.71 -14.86 -20.90
C LEU A 11 45.66 -14.00 -21.59
N SER A 12 44.42 -14.49 -21.65
CA SER A 12 43.26 -13.66 -21.94
C SER A 12 43.01 -12.74 -20.75
N LEU A 13 43.50 -11.49 -20.82
CA LEU A 13 43.05 -10.44 -19.91
C LEU A 13 41.58 -10.12 -20.25
N ALA A 14 40.67 -10.75 -19.51
CA ALA A 14 39.30 -10.30 -19.44
C ALA A 14 39.30 -8.89 -18.82
N THR A 15 39.11 -7.88 -19.65
CA THR A 15 38.83 -6.52 -19.21
C THR A 15 37.45 -6.52 -18.57
N SER A 16 37.41 -6.72 -17.25
CA SER A 16 36.23 -6.40 -16.45
C SER A 16 35.98 -4.90 -16.57
N THR A 17 35.05 -4.53 -17.44
CA THR A 17 34.47 -3.20 -17.47
C THR A 17 33.78 -3.00 -16.13
N VAL A 18 34.47 -2.30 -15.23
CA VAL A 18 33.84 -1.75 -14.02
C VAL A 18 32.78 -0.79 -14.54
N SER A 19 31.53 -1.24 -14.58
CA SER A 19 30.38 -0.38 -14.73
C SER A 19 30.38 0.51 -13.49
N SER A 20 31.01 1.67 -13.59
CA SER A 20 30.86 2.71 -12.60
C SER A 20 29.38 3.08 -12.64
N SER A 21 28.60 2.55 -11.70
CA SER A 21 27.23 2.98 -11.49
C SER A 21 27.30 4.50 -11.37
N LEU A 22 26.72 5.21 -12.34
CA LEU A 22 26.54 6.65 -12.27
C LEU A 22 26.03 6.96 -10.86
N PRO A 23 26.69 7.83 -10.07
CA PRO A 23 26.20 8.18 -8.76
C PRO A 23 24.76 8.67 -8.96
N ILE A 24 23.81 7.99 -8.31
CA ILE A 24 22.41 8.39 -8.33
C ILE A 24 22.40 9.77 -7.70
N LYS A 25 22.39 10.82 -8.54
CA LYS A 25 22.16 12.18 -8.06
C LYS A 25 20.83 12.15 -7.31
N PRO A 26 20.78 12.59 -6.04
CA PRO A 26 19.53 12.62 -5.31
C PRO A 26 18.62 13.63 -6.01
N ARG A 27 17.60 13.16 -6.74
CA ARG A 27 16.48 14.05 -7.07
C ARG A 27 15.58 14.13 -5.83
N GLN A 28 15.75 15.24 -5.14
CA GLN A 28 14.85 15.82 -4.16
C GLN A 28 13.42 15.85 -4.71
N SER A 29 12.43 15.58 -3.86
CA SER A 29 11.24 16.41 -3.85
C SER A 29 10.89 16.68 -2.39
N THR A 30 10.74 17.96 -2.07
CA THR A 30 10.72 18.44 -0.69
C THR A 30 9.52 19.32 -0.39
N THR A 31 8.71 19.71 -1.37
CA THR A 31 7.51 20.52 -1.13
C THR A 31 6.31 19.63 -0.83
N TRP A 32 6.33 18.94 0.31
CA TRP A 32 5.08 18.47 0.89
C TRP A 32 4.41 19.63 1.61
N GLN A 33 3.30 20.11 1.06
CA GLN A 33 2.43 21.06 1.72
C GLN A 33 1.00 20.60 1.49
N TYR A 34 0.24 20.43 2.57
CA TYR A 34 -1.14 20.02 2.48
C TYR A 34 -2.01 21.02 3.25
N THR A 35 -2.83 21.78 2.53
CA THR A 35 -3.50 22.96 3.09
C THR A 35 -4.88 22.72 3.66
N CYS A 36 -5.51 21.55 3.42
CA CYS A 36 -6.77 21.25 4.08
C CYS A 36 -6.58 21.13 5.60
N GLN A 37 -5.41 20.66 6.07
CA GLN A 37 -4.96 20.78 7.47
C GLN A 37 -3.43 20.85 7.54
N PRO A 38 -2.85 21.91 8.15
CA PRO A 38 -1.40 22.15 8.12
C PRO A 38 -0.57 21.17 8.93
N ASN A 39 -1.19 20.38 9.81
CA ASN A 39 -0.49 19.48 10.74
C ASN A 39 -0.27 18.07 10.17
N TYR A 40 -0.66 17.81 8.93
CA TYR A 40 -0.44 16.49 8.34
C TYR A 40 0.98 16.34 7.78
N ALA A 41 1.67 15.31 8.26
CA ALA A 41 3.02 14.95 7.84
C ALA A 41 3.02 14.51 6.38
N ALA A 42 4.20 14.51 5.75
CA ALA A 42 4.40 13.94 4.41
C ALA A 42 4.22 12.41 4.43
N PRO A 43 3.89 11.78 3.28
CA PRO A 43 3.94 10.33 3.18
C PRO A 43 5.38 9.82 3.42
N THR A 44 5.50 8.66 4.06
CA THR A 44 6.75 8.06 4.52
C THR A 44 6.72 6.53 4.44
N ASN A 45 7.78 5.84 4.89
CA ASN A 45 7.83 4.36 5.02
C ASN A 45 7.47 3.59 3.74
N PHE A 46 8.00 4.03 2.61
CA PHE A 46 7.78 3.41 1.31
C PHE A 46 8.40 2.01 1.22
N LYS A 47 7.67 1.06 0.67
CA LYS A 47 8.11 -0.33 0.45
C LYS A 47 7.61 -0.83 -0.90
N ALA A 48 8.51 -1.31 -1.76
CA ALA A 48 8.18 -1.88 -3.06
C ALA A 48 8.57 -3.36 -3.13
N PHE A 49 7.70 -4.20 -3.68
CA PHE A 49 7.88 -5.64 -3.78
C PHE A 49 7.54 -6.14 -5.19
N SER A 50 8.32 -7.10 -5.68
CA SER A 50 7.98 -7.89 -6.88
C SER A 50 7.16 -9.10 -6.47
N LEU A 51 5.96 -9.27 -7.03
CA LEU A 51 5.11 -10.43 -6.77
C LEU A 51 5.29 -11.54 -7.82
N GLY A 52 6.24 -11.37 -8.75
CA GLY A 52 6.39 -12.25 -9.92
C GLY A 52 5.32 -11.99 -10.97
N GLY A 53 5.45 -12.60 -12.15
CA GLY A 53 4.44 -12.50 -13.23
C GLY A 53 4.09 -11.07 -13.64
N CYS A 54 5.06 -10.15 -13.58
CA CYS A 54 4.84 -8.72 -13.84
C CYS A 54 3.82 -8.05 -12.92
N ALA A 55 3.68 -8.55 -11.70
CA ALA A 55 2.93 -7.90 -10.63
C ALA A 55 3.87 -7.30 -9.57
N ALA A 56 3.44 -6.18 -8.97
CA ALA A 56 4.15 -5.52 -7.89
C ALA A 56 3.19 -5.05 -6.81
N GLN A 57 3.70 -4.94 -5.58
CA GLN A 57 3.00 -4.32 -4.47
C GLN A 57 3.84 -3.17 -3.92
N LEU A 58 3.22 -2.02 -3.75
CA LEU A 58 3.83 -0.83 -3.17
C LEU A 58 2.99 -0.36 -1.99
N ALA A 59 3.64 -0.15 -0.86
CA ALA A 59 3.02 0.40 0.32
C ALA A 59 3.74 1.65 0.82
N PHE A 60 3.02 2.57 1.44
CA PHE A 60 3.58 3.73 2.11
C PHE A 60 2.69 4.16 3.27
N THR A 61 3.26 4.81 4.27
CA THR A 61 2.51 5.44 5.35
C THR A 61 2.10 6.85 4.93
N LYS A 62 0.84 7.22 5.14
CA LYS A 62 0.31 8.57 4.91
C LYS A 62 -0.55 9.03 6.08
N ASP A 63 -0.62 10.32 6.32
CA ASP A 63 -1.69 10.91 7.12
C ASP A 63 -3.00 11.02 6.31
N ARG A 64 -4.04 11.55 6.94
CA ARG A 64 -5.39 11.67 6.34
C ARG A 64 -5.44 12.79 5.30
N TYR A 65 -5.00 12.52 4.08
CA TYR A 65 -5.16 13.47 2.99
C TYR A 65 -6.49 13.27 2.24
N VAL A 66 -7.17 14.37 2.02
CA VAL A 66 -8.37 14.54 1.21
C VAL A 66 -7.98 15.00 -0.20
N GLY A 67 -8.43 14.26 -1.21
CA GLY A 67 -8.34 14.66 -2.62
C GLY A 67 -6.95 14.59 -3.24
N VAL A 68 -6.01 13.86 -2.62
CA VAL A 68 -4.66 13.66 -3.17
C VAL A 68 -4.65 12.42 -4.03
N GLN A 69 -4.38 12.59 -5.32
CA GLN A 69 -4.21 11.50 -6.27
C GLN A 69 -2.74 11.16 -6.47
N TRP A 70 -2.43 9.87 -6.55
CA TRP A 70 -1.07 9.36 -6.64
C TRP A 70 -0.79 8.59 -7.93
N ASN A 71 0.43 8.75 -8.42
CA ASN A 71 1.00 8.08 -9.58
C ASN A 71 2.32 7.39 -9.20
N PHE A 72 2.74 6.42 -10.00
CA PHE A 72 3.87 5.56 -9.70
C PHE A 72 4.71 5.32 -10.96
N ASP A 73 6.00 5.57 -10.93
CA ASP A 73 6.91 5.23 -12.02
C ASP A 73 7.72 3.99 -11.65
N ALA A 74 7.57 2.93 -12.45
CA ALA A 74 8.48 1.80 -12.47
C ALA A 74 9.79 2.21 -13.15
N VAL A 75 10.91 1.99 -12.47
CA VAL A 75 12.26 2.26 -12.99
C VAL A 75 12.98 0.94 -13.23
N TYR A 76 13.56 0.79 -14.41
CA TYR A 76 14.25 -0.43 -14.84
C TYR A 76 15.78 -0.28 -14.76
N ALA A 77 16.50 -1.40 -14.90
CA ALA A 77 17.96 -1.42 -14.79
C ALA A 77 18.66 -0.53 -15.82
N ASP A 78 18.06 -0.36 -17.01
CA ASP A 78 18.51 0.56 -18.06
C ASP A 78 18.29 2.05 -17.72
N GLY A 79 17.69 2.36 -16.56
CA GLY A 79 17.35 3.70 -16.11
C GLY A 79 16.06 4.26 -16.69
N SER A 80 15.44 3.56 -17.64
CA SER A 80 14.15 3.96 -18.22
C SER A 80 13.03 3.91 -17.20
N ARG A 81 11.94 4.61 -17.50
CA ARG A 81 10.79 4.73 -16.62
C ARG A 81 9.50 4.45 -17.37
N VAL A 82 8.59 3.73 -16.72
CA VAL A 82 7.22 3.55 -17.18
C VAL A 82 6.29 4.00 -16.07
N LYS A 83 5.38 4.91 -16.39
CA LYS A 83 4.35 5.35 -15.46
C LYS A 83 3.26 4.29 -15.37
N HIS A 84 2.86 4.00 -14.15
CA HIS A 84 1.72 3.17 -13.78
C HIS A 84 0.76 4.00 -12.92
N ASP A 85 -0.51 3.92 -13.28
CA ASP A 85 -1.58 4.42 -12.43
C ASP A 85 -2.06 3.27 -11.53
N PRO A 86 -2.43 3.53 -10.27
CA PRO A 86 -2.99 2.51 -9.39
C PRO A 86 -4.18 1.83 -10.01
N TYR A 87 -4.37 0.55 -9.70
CA TYR A 87 -5.63 -0.12 -9.96
C TYR A 87 -6.74 0.61 -9.18
N ARG A 88 -7.62 1.31 -9.91
CA ARG A 88 -8.79 2.01 -9.37
C ARG A 88 -10.01 1.09 -9.48
N ASP A 89 -10.09 0.07 -8.63
CA ASP A 89 -11.34 -0.68 -8.49
C ASP A 89 -12.14 -0.16 -7.31
N PHE A 90 -13.08 0.71 -7.68
CA PHE A 90 -13.92 1.39 -6.73
C PHE A 90 -14.93 0.47 -6.02
N ASN A 91 -15.09 -0.77 -6.49
CA ASN A 91 -15.98 -1.74 -5.85
C ASN A 91 -15.27 -2.53 -4.74
N THR A 92 -13.97 -2.32 -4.55
CA THR A 92 -13.16 -3.13 -3.64
C THR A 92 -12.74 -2.33 -2.42
N PHE A 93 -13.15 -2.82 -1.26
CA PHE A 93 -12.89 -2.22 0.05
C PHE A 93 -11.42 -2.39 0.53
N GLY A 94 -10.56 -3.02 -0.28
CA GLY A 94 -9.23 -3.52 0.13
C GLY A 94 -8.00 -2.76 -0.38
N VAL A 95 -8.16 -1.62 -1.06
CA VAL A 95 -7.04 -0.84 -1.65
C VAL A 95 -7.16 0.63 -1.25
N SER A 96 -6.04 1.25 -0.89
CA SER A 96 -5.99 2.33 0.09
C SER A 96 -6.14 3.77 -0.41
N ASP A 97 -6.73 3.97 -1.57
CA ASP A 97 -6.84 5.34 -2.11
C ASP A 97 -8.18 5.63 -2.72
N TYR A 98 -9.21 5.45 -1.90
CA TYR A 98 -10.54 5.91 -2.22
C TYR A 98 -10.77 7.31 -1.67
N PHE A 99 -10.27 8.32 -2.38
CA PHE A 99 -10.72 9.69 -2.16
C PHE A 99 -11.58 10.12 -3.37
N TYR A 100 -12.86 9.72 -3.32
CA TYR A 100 -13.96 9.87 -4.29
C TYR A 100 -14.00 8.83 -5.42
N PRO A 101 -15.14 8.15 -5.66
CA PRO A 101 -16.49 8.69 -5.91
C PRO A 101 -17.48 8.35 -4.76
N PHE A 102 -18.07 9.38 -4.15
CA PHE A 102 -19.13 9.41 -3.11
C PHE A 102 -19.85 8.06 -2.76
N LEU A 103 -20.11 7.67 -1.49
CA LEU A 103 -20.54 8.44 -0.31
C LEU A 103 -19.86 8.05 1.03
N GLY A 104 -19.44 9.11 1.74
CA GLY A 104 -19.07 9.15 3.16
C GLY A 104 -17.63 8.74 3.47
N ASN A 105 -16.84 9.75 3.84
CA ASN A 105 -15.42 9.63 4.13
C ASN A 105 -15.16 9.76 5.63
N ASN A 106 -14.15 9.00 6.09
CA ASN A 106 -12.99 9.32 6.93
C ASN A 106 -12.46 8.02 7.54
N PHE A 107 -11.15 7.87 7.64
CA PHE A 107 -10.57 6.77 8.38
C PHE A 107 -10.23 7.25 9.80
N ASN A 108 -10.61 6.49 10.83
CA ASN A 108 -10.21 6.67 12.23
C ASN A 108 -9.49 5.40 12.69
N THR A 109 -8.20 5.25 12.46
CA THR A 109 -7.45 4.12 13.05
C THR A 109 -7.15 4.41 14.51
N ARG A 110 -7.39 3.42 15.38
CA ARG A 110 -6.80 3.39 16.72
C ARG A 110 -5.50 2.61 16.60
N PHE A 111 -4.41 3.30 16.28
CA PHE A 111 -3.14 2.92 16.87
C PHE A 111 -3.06 3.52 18.27
N PRO A 112 -2.38 2.91 19.24
CA PRO A 112 -1.86 3.68 20.36
C PRO A 112 -0.85 4.68 19.78
N GLY A 113 -1.31 5.88 19.42
CA GLY A 113 -0.44 7.02 19.12
C GLY A 113 -0.13 7.40 17.66
N SER A 114 -0.88 7.00 16.63
CA SER A 114 -0.63 7.56 15.28
C SER A 114 -1.88 7.75 14.39
N SER A 115 -1.96 8.92 13.78
CA SER A 115 -2.91 9.35 12.73
C SER A 115 -2.62 8.74 11.34
N ALA A 116 -1.72 7.76 11.28
CA ALA A 116 -1.05 7.33 10.07
C ALA A 116 -1.68 6.04 9.51
N PHE A 117 -2.02 6.07 8.22
CA PHE A 117 -2.58 4.98 7.43
C PHE A 117 -1.50 4.36 6.56
N THR A 118 -1.47 3.03 6.45
CA THR A 118 -0.65 2.41 5.39
C THR A 118 -1.49 2.30 4.14
N ALA A 119 -1.07 3.03 3.13
CA ALA A 119 -1.52 2.84 1.78
C ALA A 119 -0.86 1.61 1.16
N VAL A 120 -1.61 0.80 0.41
CA VAL A 120 -1.14 -0.39 -0.31
C VAL A 120 -1.76 -0.37 -1.69
N HIS A 121 -0.91 -0.50 -2.70
CA HIS A 121 -1.26 -0.50 -4.11
C HIS A 121 -0.65 -1.73 -4.75
N GLU A 122 -1.43 -2.40 -5.58
CA GLU A 122 -0.93 -3.46 -6.44
C GLU A 122 -1.07 -3.07 -7.90
N PHE A 123 -0.09 -3.49 -8.67
CA PHE A 123 0.01 -3.23 -10.09
C PHE A 123 0.22 -4.55 -10.81
N THR A 124 -0.39 -4.69 -11.98
CA THR A 124 -0.10 -5.74 -12.95
C THR A 124 0.56 -5.14 -14.18
N ASN A 125 1.16 -5.97 -15.02
CA ASN A 125 1.86 -5.53 -16.24
C ASN A 125 2.96 -4.49 -15.96
N VAL A 126 3.69 -4.62 -14.85
CA VAL A 126 4.79 -3.70 -14.50
C VAL A 126 6.12 -4.03 -15.17
N CYS A 127 6.18 -5.04 -16.03
CA CYS A 127 7.40 -5.36 -16.75
C CYS A 127 7.52 -4.52 -18.02
N LYS A 128 8.76 -4.20 -18.38
CA LYS A 128 9.12 -3.66 -19.69
C LYS A 128 9.95 -4.70 -20.42
N ASN A 129 9.49 -5.16 -21.58
CA ASN A 129 10.18 -6.18 -22.38
C ASN A 129 10.53 -7.45 -21.57
N GLY A 130 9.65 -7.86 -20.66
CA GLY A 130 9.87 -9.01 -19.76
C GLY A 130 10.77 -8.74 -18.55
N ALA A 131 11.41 -7.57 -18.45
CA ALA A 131 12.21 -7.20 -17.29
C ALA A 131 11.36 -6.55 -16.19
N ALA A 132 11.52 -7.02 -14.95
CA ALA A 132 10.89 -6.43 -13.77
C ALA A 132 11.58 -5.09 -13.37
N PRO A 133 10.85 -4.17 -12.71
CA PRO A 133 11.45 -2.94 -12.22
C PRO A 133 12.41 -3.18 -11.05
N VAL A 134 13.45 -2.36 -10.97
CA VAL A 134 14.46 -2.38 -9.88
C VAL A 134 14.16 -1.34 -8.80
N SER A 135 13.40 -0.29 -9.13
CA SER A 135 12.88 0.66 -8.15
C SER A 135 11.56 1.28 -8.61
N GLN A 136 10.86 1.93 -7.68
CA GLN A 136 9.63 2.68 -7.92
C GLN A 136 9.83 4.14 -7.51
N ILE A 137 9.14 5.07 -8.17
CA ILE A 137 9.05 6.47 -7.75
C ILE A 137 7.58 6.81 -7.60
N PHE A 138 7.21 7.39 -6.48
CA PHE A 138 5.84 7.77 -6.18
C PHE A 138 5.68 9.28 -6.24
N HIS A 139 4.58 9.78 -6.80
CA HIS A 139 4.34 11.22 -6.89
C HIS A 139 2.87 11.57 -6.96
N THR A 140 2.52 12.81 -6.63
CA THR A 140 1.15 13.32 -6.76
C THR A 140 0.84 13.65 -8.22
N SER A 141 -0.39 13.34 -8.68
CA SER A 141 -0.80 13.55 -10.08
C SER A 141 -1.31 14.97 -10.36
N SER A 142 -1.75 15.69 -9.34
CA SER A 142 -2.29 17.04 -9.46
C SER A 142 -1.79 17.95 -8.35
N ALA A 143 -1.77 19.25 -8.64
CA ALA A 143 -1.43 20.31 -7.69
C ALA A 143 -2.66 20.98 -7.06
N ASN A 144 -3.88 20.51 -7.41
CA ASN A 144 -5.14 21.13 -7.01
C ASN A 144 -5.86 20.23 -6.02
N SER A 145 -6.15 20.75 -4.83
CA SER A 145 -6.88 19.99 -3.81
C SER A 145 -8.33 20.44 -3.80
N ALA A 146 -9.22 19.60 -3.27
CA ALA A 146 -10.61 19.98 -3.06
C ALA A 146 -10.80 21.14 -2.05
N CYS A 147 -9.77 21.52 -1.27
CA CYS A 147 -9.91 22.55 -0.22
C CYS A 147 -8.99 23.77 -0.39
N SER A 148 -8.18 23.87 -1.45
CA SER A 148 -7.32 25.03 -1.72
C SER A 148 -6.49 24.84 -3.00
N ALA A 149 -6.16 25.95 -3.69
CA ALA A 149 -5.26 26.02 -4.85
C ALA A 149 -3.78 25.75 -4.53
N ALA A 150 -3.46 25.31 -3.31
CA ALA A 150 -2.08 25.07 -2.90
C ALA A 150 -1.53 23.75 -3.47
N SER A 151 -0.27 23.84 -3.91
CA SER A 151 0.49 22.79 -4.59
C SER A 151 1.01 21.72 -3.62
N TYR A 152 0.25 20.65 -3.37
CA TYR A 152 0.79 19.43 -2.75
C TYR A 152 1.60 18.64 -3.79
N ARG A 153 2.80 19.11 -4.13
CA ARG A 153 3.70 18.43 -5.08
C ARG A 153 4.65 17.53 -4.32
N TYR A 154 4.29 16.25 -4.22
CA TYR A 154 5.17 15.25 -3.67
C TYR A 154 5.81 14.40 -4.75
N THR A 155 7.08 14.08 -4.60
CA THR A 155 7.75 13.00 -5.30
C THR A 155 8.65 12.30 -4.30
N SER A 156 8.58 10.99 -4.22
CA SER A 156 9.49 10.22 -3.37
C SER A 156 10.89 10.21 -3.99
N GLY A 157 11.89 9.87 -3.19
CA GLY A 157 13.12 9.29 -3.75
C GLY A 157 12.84 7.98 -4.49
N ARG A 158 13.88 7.39 -5.10
CA ARG A 158 13.78 6.03 -5.63
C ARG A 158 13.58 5.03 -4.49
N ILE A 159 12.50 4.27 -4.57
CA ILE A 159 12.14 3.23 -3.62
C ILE A 159 12.66 1.91 -4.20
N PRO A 160 13.75 1.33 -3.69
CA PRO A 160 14.29 0.09 -4.23
C PRO A 160 13.25 -1.03 -4.08
N VAL A 161 13.11 -1.88 -5.10
CA VAL A 161 12.33 -3.10 -4.97
C VAL A 161 13.09 -4.04 -4.05
N PHE A 162 12.38 -4.62 -3.07
CA PHE A 162 12.94 -5.48 -2.03
C PHE A 162 13.90 -6.53 -2.61
N ASN A 163 15.05 -6.70 -1.94
CA ASN A 163 16.08 -7.68 -2.29
C ASN A 163 16.41 -7.69 -3.80
N ASN A 164 16.66 -6.52 -4.36
CA ASN A 164 17.01 -6.31 -5.78
C ASN A 164 16.01 -6.93 -6.77
N GLY A 165 14.71 -6.88 -6.47
CA GLY A 165 13.67 -7.40 -7.35
C GLY A 165 13.31 -8.86 -7.13
N ALA A 166 13.85 -9.51 -6.09
CA ALA A 166 13.48 -10.88 -5.75
C ALA A 166 11.96 -11.01 -5.58
N VAL A 167 11.42 -12.07 -6.19
CA VAL A 167 10.00 -12.38 -6.10
C VAL A 167 9.64 -12.71 -4.66
N VAL A 168 8.60 -12.07 -4.14
CA VAL A 168 8.04 -12.36 -2.82
C VAL A 168 6.65 -12.97 -2.98
N THR A 169 6.41 -14.04 -2.25
CA THR A 169 5.09 -14.67 -2.20
C THR A 169 4.13 -13.82 -1.39
N ARG A 170 2.96 -13.55 -1.97
CA ARG A 170 1.82 -12.94 -1.27
C ARG A 170 1.31 -13.93 -0.21
N LEU A 171 0.95 -13.42 0.97
CA LEU A 171 0.27 -14.26 1.95
C LEU A 171 -1.13 -14.66 1.47
N ALA A 172 -1.56 -15.84 1.93
CA ALA A 172 -2.97 -16.18 1.91
C ALA A 172 -3.77 -15.14 2.72
N LYS A 173 -5.03 -14.97 2.33
CA LYS A 173 -5.99 -14.20 3.12
C LYS A 173 -6.41 -15.05 4.33
N PRO A 174 -6.85 -14.43 5.44
CA PRO A 174 -7.54 -15.18 6.48
C PRO A 174 -8.70 -15.96 5.88
N ALA A 175 -8.76 -17.27 6.14
CA ALA A 175 -9.79 -18.15 5.57
C ALA A 175 -11.19 -17.87 6.14
N SER A 176 -11.26 -17.27 7.32
CA SER A 176 -12.49 -16.86 7.96
C SER A 176 -12.25 -15.60 8.78
N TYR A 177 -13.29 -14.78 8.87
CA TYR A 177 -13.34 -13.63 9.75
C TYR A 177 -14.79 -13.31 10.06
N SER A 178 -15.03 -12.74 11.23
CA SER A 178 -16.36 -12.40 11.72
C SER A 178 -16.37 -11.02 12.33
N LEU A 179 -17.54 -10.40 12.24
CA LEU A 179 -17.85 -9.10 12.80
C LEU A 179 -19.11 -9.28 13.65
N ARG A 180 -19.08 -8.86 14.92
CA ARG A 180 -20.27 -8.90 15.79
C ARG A 180 -20.32 -7.65 16.66
N ARG A 181 -21.53 -7.14 16.93
CA ARG A 181 -21.70 -6.10 17.93
C ARG A 181 -21.28 -6.63 19.30
N LEU A 182 -20.57 -5.80 20.04
CA LEU A 182 -20.04 -6.14 21.36
C LEU A 182 -20.85 -5.51 22.49
N ASN A 183 -21.34 -4.28 22.32
CA ASN A 183 -21.99 -3.52 23.38
C ASN A 183 -22.96 -2.44 22.85
N ASP A 184 -23.65 -1.78 23.78
CA ASP A 184 -24.57 -0.68 23.50
C ASP A 184 -23.88 0.62 23.08
N ALA A 185 -22.57 0.74 23.27
CA ALA A 185 -21.79 1.86 22.77
C ALA A 185 -21.49 1.75 21.26
N GLY A 186 -21.71 0.58 20.64
CA GLY A 186 -21.49 0.38 19.21
C GLY A 186 -20.13 -0.07 18.81
N ASP A 187 -19.45 -0.71 19.74
CA ASP A 187 -18.21 -1.36 19.44
C ASP A 187 -18.51 -2.69 18.77
N PHE A 188 -17.68 -3.04 17.81
CA PHE A 188 -17.74 -4.32 17.13
C PHE A 188 -16.51 -5.13 17.47
N GLN A 189 -16.71 -6.38 17.86
CA GLN A 189 -15.63 -7.34 17.96
C GLN A 189 -15.40 -7.97 16.59
N VAL A 190 -14.13 -8.03 16.23
CA VAL A 190 -13.62 -8.63 15.00
C VAL A 190 -12.78 -9.84 15.37
N ASN A 191 -13.05 -10.98 14.74
CA ASN A 191 -12.24 -12.20 14.85
C ASN A 191 -11.81 -12.68 13.47
N TRP A 192 -10.68 -13.37 13.35
CA TRP A 192 -10.21 -13.96 12.10
C TRP A 192 -9.40 -15.24 12.32
N SER A 193 -9.27 -16.06 11.29
CA SER A 193 -8.38 -17.23 11.33
C SER A 193 -6.92 -16.83 11.11
N ALA A 194 -6.02 -17.57 11.74
CA ALA A 194 -4.59 -17.37 11.57
C ALA A 194 -4.16 -17.62 10.12
N VAL A 195 -3.21 -16.81 9.65
CA VAL A 195 -2.50 -17.02 8.40
C VAL A 195 -1.06 -17.39 8.74
N SER A 196 -0.58 -18.51 8.19
CA SER A 196 0.80 -18.95 8.39
C SER A 196 1.79 -17.85 7.99
N THR A 197 2.82 -17.63 8.80
CA THR A 197 3.87 -16.60 8.61
C THR A 197 3.41 -15.13 8.64
N ALA A 198 2.14 -14.86 8.99
CA ALA A 198 1.70 -13.50 9.26
C ALA A 198 2.39 -12.95 10.51
N ALA A 199 3.05 -11.81 10.39
CA ALA A 199 3.62 -11.08 11.52
C ALA A 199 2.57 -10.16 12.16
N ALA A 200 1.62 -9.67 11.37
CA ALA A 200 0.55 -8.82 11.85
C ALA A 200 -0.68 -8.89 10.94
N TYR A 201 -1.78 -8.32 11.40
CA TYR A 201 -3.04 -8.19 10.69
C TYR A 201 -3.46 -6.73 10.63
N SER A 202 -3.90 -6.24 9.47
CA SER A 202 -4.55 -4.94 9.33
C SER A 202 -6.05 -5.14 9.24
N ILE A 203 -6.77 -4.59 10.22
CA ILE A 203 -8.23 -4.66 10.31
C ILE A 203 -8.80 -3.35 9.83
N ILE A 204 -9.81 -3.39 8.96
CA ILE A 204 -10.56 -2.21 8.53
C ILE A 204 -12.05 -2.53 8.60
N VAL A 205 -12.80 -1.70 9.31
CA VAL A 205 -14.25 -1.77 9.46
C VAL A 205 -14.87 -0.50 8.90
N GLN A 206 -15.71 -0.65 7.87
CA GLN A 206 -16.59 0.40 7.38
C GLN A 206 -17.85 0.46 8.25
N TYR A 207 -18.30 1.65 8.56
CA TYR A 207 -19.51 1.86 9.32
C TYR A 207 -20.25 3.11 8.85
N PRO A 208 -21.59 3.12 8.93
CA PRO A 208 -22.42 4.25 8.52
C PRO A 208 -22.32 5.41 9.53
N THR A 209 -22.42 6.65 9.05
CA THR A 209 -22.36 7.88 9.87
C THR A 209 -23.49 8.87 9.61
N GLY A 210 -24.21 8.72 8.50
CA GLY A 210 -25.37 9.52 8.09
C GLY A 210 -25.92 8.99 6.76
N SER A 211 -26.79 9.75 6.08
CA SER A 211 -27.17 9.52 4.67
C SER A 211 -27.42 10.82 3.94
N ASP A 212 -27.36 10.74 2.62
CA ASP A 212 -27.90 11.78 1.75
C ASP A 212 -29.45 11.83 1.79
N GLU A 213 -30.01 12.78 1.05
CA GLU A 213 -31.45 13.06 0.98
C GLU A 213 -32.27 11.91 0.38
N VAL A 214 -31.63 11.02 -0.38
CA VAL A 214 -32.26 9.82 -0.97
C VAL A 214 -32.02 8.55 -0.16
N GLY A 215 -31.38 8.67 1.02
CA GLY A 215 -31.22 7.60 2.00
C GLY A 215 -29.93 6.77 1.84
N ASN A 216 -29.06 7.08 0.89
CA ASN A 216 -27.80 6.36 0.72
C ASN A 216 -26.85 6.69 1.89
N PRO A 217 -26.27 5.68 2.57
CA PRO A 217 -25.49 5.92 3.76
C PRO A 217 -24.14 6.60 3.44
N TYR A 218 -23.85 7.69 4.15
CA TYR A 218 -22.47 8.16 4.31
C TYR A 218 -21.73 7.16 5.19
N THR A 219 -20.66 6.56 4.67
CA THR A 219 -19.82 5.66 5.46
C THR A 219 -18.61 6.36 6.08
N ASN A 220 -17.90 5.63 6.93
CA ASN A 220 -16.63 5.99 7.53
C ASN A 220 -15.87 4.69 7.79
N GLN A 221 -14.57 4.72 7.99
CA GLN A 221 -13.76 3.54 8.21
C GLN A 221 -12.98 3.67 9.52
N ARG A 222 -12.77 2.55 10.22
CA ARG A 222 -11.88 2.47 11.39
C ARG A 222 -11.03 1.23 11.26
N GLY A 223 -9.86 1.24 11.88
CA GLY A 223 -8.97 0.10 11.78
C GLY A 223 -7.95 -0.01 12.89
N ALA A 224 -7.27 -1.14 12.89
CA ALA A 224 -6.19 -1.44 13.82
C ALA A 224 -5.15 -2.33 13.15
N ARG A 225 -3.89 -2.17 13.55
CA ARG A 225 -2.83 -3.15 13.29
C ARG A 225 -2.65 -4.02 14.51
N ILE A 226 -2.86 -5.32 14.36
CA ILE A 226 -2.79 -6.28 15.44
C ILE A 226 -1.61 -7.22 15.18
N GLN A 227 -0.66 -7.30 16.10
CA GLN A 227 0.49 -8.21 15.96
C GLN A 227 0.03 -9.66 16.16
N ALA A 228 0.55 -10.57 15.35
CA ALA A 228 0.37 -12.00 15.58
C ALA A 228 0.99 -12.40 16.95
N PRO A 229 0.45 -13.41 17.65
CA PRO A 229 -0.61 -14.32 17.22
C PRO A 229 -2.03 -13.84 17.56
N ASN A 230 -2.24 -12.59 17.94
CA ASN A 230 -3.59 -12.12 18.31
C ASN A 230 -4.53 -12.17 17.09
N LEU A 231 -5.71 -12.76 17.27
CA LEU A 231 -6.71 -13.00 16.22
C LEU A 231 -8.06 -12.32 16.49
N ILE A 232 -8.08 -11.42 17.48
CA ILE A 232 -9.28 -10.76 17.96
C ILE A 232 -8.97 -9.30 18.28
N THR A 233 -9.90 -8.41 17.97
CA THR A 233 -9.84 -7.01 18.42
C THR A 233 -11.22 -6.38 18.49
N THR A 234 -11.33 -5.27 19.20
CA THR A 234 -12.55 -4.47 19.27
C THR A 234 -12.34 -3.16 18.51
N ILE A 235 -13.25 -2.86 17.59
CA ILE A 235 -13.27 -1.63 16.80
C ILE A 235 -14.45 -0.77 17.23
N PRO A 236 -14.22 0.41 17.81
CA PRO A 236 -15.30 1.27 18.29
C PRO A 236 -15.96 2.02 17.12
N THR A 237 -17.17 1.65 16.70
CA THR A 237 -17.86 2.32 15.58
C THR A 237 -18.85 3.39 16.03
N GLY A 238 -19.33 3.31 17.28
CA GLY A 238 -20.31 4.23 17.83
C GLY A 238 -21.74 3.92 17.37
N THR A 239 -22.71 4.61 17.96
CA THR A 239 -24.17 4.33 17.86
C THR A 239 -24.90 4.90 16.65
N ARG A 240 -24.21 5.59 15.74
CA ARG A 240 -24.87 6.22 14.60
C ARG A 240 -25.40 5.18 13.61
N ARG A 241 -26.60 5.40 13.08
CA ARG A 241 -27.21 4.58 12.00
C ARG A 241 -27.27 3.09 12.33
N GLN A 242 -27.96 2.73 13.42
CA GLN A 242 -28.16 1.34 13.85
C GLN A 242 -28.93 0.49 12.82
N ASP A 243 -29.66 1.14 11.92
CA ASP A 243 -30.41 0.56 10.80
C ASP A 243 -29.54 -0.01 9.67
N GLN A 244 -28.25 0.31 9.64
CA GLN A 244 -27.35 -0.05 8.54
C GLN A 244 -26.25 -1.03 8.97
N PRO A 245 -25.86 -1.99 8.13
CA PRO A 245 -24.79 -2.93 8.45
C PRO A 245 -23.41 -2.28 8.45
N ARG A 246 -22.48 -2.85 9.22
CA ARG A 246 -21.04 -2.55 9.19
C ARG A 246 -20.33 -3.59 8.35
N SER A 247 -19.26 -3.20 7.64
CA SER A 247 -18.50 -4.06 6.72
C SER A 247 -17.08 -4.27 7.24
N LEU A 248 -16.53 -5.48 7.16
CA LEU A 248 -15.19 -5.82 7.63
C LEU A 248 -14.29 -6.37 6.51
N ILE A 249 -13.01 -6.01 6.57
CA ILE A 249 -11.90 -6.70 5.89
C ILE A 249 -10.69 -6.87 6.81
N VAL A 250 -9.95 -7.96 6.60
CA VAL A 250 -8.72 -8.27 7.33
C VAL A 250 -7.64 -8.65 6.34
N HIS A 251 -6.49 -7.96 6.43
CA HIS A 251 -5.29 -8.30 5.66
C HIS A 251 -4.24 -8.92 6.56
N ALA A 252 -3.67 -10.05 6.16
CA ALA A 252 -2.45 -10.57 6.76
C ALA A 252 -1.23 -9.83 6.19
N VAL A 253 -0.23 -9.58 7.04
CA VAL A 253 1.01 -8.87 6.67
C VAL A 253 2.22 -9.60 7.22
N VAL A 254 3.20 -9.88 6.36
CA VAL A 254 4.49 -10.45 6.77
C VAL A 254 5.38 -9.41 7.45
N SER A 255 6.40 -9.85 8.16
CA SER A 255 7.37 -8.99 8.86
C SER A 255 8.02 -7.94 7.97
N ARG A 256 8.33 -8.29 6.72
CA ARG A 256 8.87 -7.36 5.70
C ARG A 256 7.85 -6.30 5.25
N GLY A 257 6.55 -6.55 5.40
CA GLY A 257 5.46 -5.62 5.06
C GLY A 257 4.74 -5.89 3.75
N VAL A 258 4.80 -7.10 3.19
CA VAL A 258 3.94 -7.55 2.08
C VAL A 258 2.56 -7.91 2.64
N TRP A 259 1.52 -7.43 2.00
CA TRP A 259 0.13 -7.62 2.39
C TRP A 259 -0.53 -8.70 1.56
N SER A 260 -1.49 -9.41 2.15
CA SER A 260 -2.48 -10.16 1.37
C SER A 260 -3.39 -9.17 0.63
N PHE A 261 -3.44 -9.25 -0.70
CA PHE A 261 -4.41 -8.51 -1.51
C PHE A 261 -5.78 -9.18 -1.49
N THR A 262 -6.84 -8.38 -1.58
CA THR A 262 -8.20 -8.80 -1.20
C THR A 262 -9.28 -8.14 -2.08
N ASN A 263 -9.02 -7.89 -3.37
CA ASN A 263 -10.07 -7.39 -4.28
C ASN A 263 -11.31 -8.31 -4.37
N ASP A 264 -11.17 -9.55 -3.94
CA ASP A 264 -12.17 -10.61 -3.85
C ASP A 264 -12.57 -10.95 -2.40
N ALA A 265 -12.09 -10.23 -1.38
CA ALA A 265 -12.44 -10.55 -0.01
C ALA A 265 -13.93 -10.33 0.21
N ARG A 266 -14.59 -11.37 0.73
CA ARG A 266 -16.00 -11.31 1.10
C ARG A 266 -16.17 -10.22 2.16
N ILE A 267 -16.95 -9.21 1.86
CA ILE A 267 -17.32 -8.21 2.85
C ILE A 267 -18.26 -8.88 3.87
N VAL A 268 -17.79 -9.07 5.10
CA VAL A 268 -18.62 -9.58 6.19
C VAL A 268 -19.41 -8.43 6.75
N ARG A 269 -20.74 -8.59 6.80
CA ARG A 269 -21.66 -7.59 7.32
C ARG A 269 -22.24 -8.01 8.66
N ALA A 270 -22.33 -7.07 9.59
CA ALA A 270 -22.99 -7.27 10.87
C ALA A 270 -23.92 -6.08 11.16
N ASN A 271 -25.11 -6.41 11.65
CA ASN A 271 -26.08 -5.40 12.09
C ASN A 271 -25.72 -4.91 13.49
N TRP A 272 -26.32 -3.78 13.84
CA TRP A 272 -26.41 -3.34 15.22
C TRP A 272 -27.28 -4.29 16.05
#